data_AF-U5NGE7-F1
#
_entry.id   AF-U5NGE7-F1
#
_cell.length_a   1.000
_cell.length_b   1.000
_cell.length_c   1.000
_cell.angle_alpha   90.00
_cell.angle_beta   90.00
_cell.angle_gamma   90.00
#
_symmetry.space_group_name_H-M   'P 1'
#
loop_
_entity.id
_entity.type
_entity.pdbx_description
1 polymer ?
#
loop_
_entity_poly.entity_id
_entity_poly.type
_entity_poly.pdbx_seq_one_letter_code
_entity_poly.pdbx_strand_id
1 'polypeptide(L)'
;MEQNPNQKYEELTGNIKQEYKRYRKLFNKKEKTSKSFQLPFVPIIFQPKTTVPNLQEAIDYFQSLYSSELEKEEKLEEEKNNG
;
A
#
# COMPACT_ATOMS: atom_id res chain seq x y z
N MET A 1 20.49 -23.67 31.15
CA MET A 1 21.07 -24.74 30.31
C MET A 1 21.41 -24.11 28.98
N GLU A 2 22.69 -23.98 28.65
CA GLU A 2 23.13 -23.41 27.38
C GLU A 2 22.92 -24.44 26.27
N GLN A 3 22.22 -24.04 25.20
CA GLN A 3 21.96 -24.91 24.06
C GLN A 3 23.15 -24.85 23.11
N ASN A 4 23.73 -26.02 22.79
CA ASN A 4 24.84 -26.12 21.87
C ASN A 4 24.30 -26.04 20.42
N PRO A 5 24.70 -25.03 19.62
CA PRO A 5 24.06 -24.72 18.34
C PRO A 5 24.24 -25.78 17.25
N ASN A 6 25.14 -26.76 17.45
CA ASN A 6 25.46 -27.79 16.46
C ASN A 6 24.89 -29.19 16.80
N GLN A 7 23.99 -29.29 17.77
CA GLN A 7 23.37 -30.58 18.13
C GLN A 7 22.47 -31.11 17.00
N LYS A 8 22.63 -32.40 16.68
CA LYS A 8 21.79 -33.06 15.67
C LYS A 8 20.38 -33.29 16.20
N TYR A 9 19.38 -33.28 15.31
CA TYR A 9 17.98 -33.47 15.71
C TYR A 9 17.74 -34.82 16.42
N GLU A 10 18.43 -35.89 16.02
CA GLU A 10 18.25 -37.21 16.65
C GLU A 10 18.57 -37.18 18.14
N GLU A 11 19.57 -36.39 18.53
CA GLU A 11 20.11 -36.25 19.89
C GLU A 11 19.21 -35.40 20.81
N LEU A 12 18.27 -34.64 20.23
CA LEU A 12 17.33 -33.84 21.01
C LEU A 12 16.32 -34.75 21.73
N THR A 13 16.12 -34.50 23.02
CA THR A 13 15.16 -35.22 23.87
C THR A 13 14.26 -34.25 24.64
N GLY A 14 13.13 -34.75 25.14
CA GLY A 14 12.19 -33.95 25.95
C GLY A 14 11.56 -32.76 25.21
N ASN A 15 11.34 -31.67 25.96
CA ASN A 15 10.64 -30.47 25.49
C ASN A 15 11.37 -29.78 24.33
N ILE A 16 12.70 -29.82 24.30
CA ILE A 16 13.52 -29.20 23.26
C ILE A 16 13.25 -29.83 21.89
N LYS A 17 13.09 -31.17 21.83
CA LYS A 17 12.76 -31.87 20.58
C LYS A 17 11.37 -31.47 20.06
N GLN A 18 10.42 -31.27 20.98
CA GLN A 18 9.05 -30.89 20.64
C GLN A 18 8.99 -29.46 20.08
N GLU A 19 9.68 -28.52 20.73
CA GLU A 19 9.80 -27.14 20.27
C GLU A 19 10.49 -27.05 18.91
N TYR A 20 11.61 -27.75 18.73
CA TYR A 20 12.29 -27.81 17.43
C TYR A 20 11.35 -28.31 16.33
N LYS A 21 10.58 -29.39 16.60
CA LYS A 21 9.59 -29.90 15.64
C LYS A 21 8.48 -28.89 15.34
N ARG A 22 8.05 -28.10 16.33
CA ARG A 22 7.06 -27.04 16.17
C ARG A 22 7.58 -25.94 15.25
N TYR A 23 8.79 -25.43 15.49
CA TYR A 23 9.39 -24.40 14.64
C TYR A 23 9.67 -24.92 13.23
N ARG A 24 10.23 -26.13 13.09
CA ARG A 24 10.48 -26.75 11.78
C ARG A 24 9.20 -26.87 10.94
N LYS A 25 8.05 -27.16 11.58
CA LYS A 25 6.75 -27.17 10.89
C LYS A 25 6.34 -25.79 10.36
N LEU A 26 6.69 -24.69 11.02
CA LEU A 26 6.35 -23.35 10.56
C LEU A 26 7.11 -23.00 9.27
N PHE A 27 8.40 -23.29 9.21
CA PHE A 27 9.23 -23.02 8.03
C PHE A 27 8.94 -23.97 6.87
N ASN A 28 8.63 -25.24 7.15
CA ASN A 28 8.31 -26.23 6.11
C ASN A 28 6.86 -26.14 5.61
N LYS A 29 6.00 -25.36 6.27
CA LYS A 29 4.64 -25.15 5.81
C LYS A 29 4.70 -24.22 4.61
N LYS A 30 4.78 -24.82 3.41
CA LYS A 30 4.50 -24.12 2.16
C LYS A 30 3.22 -23.32 2.36
N GLU A 31 3.26 -22.03 2.07
CA GLU A 31 2.08 -21.17 2.16
C GLU A 31 0.94 -21.89 1.44
N LYS A 32 -0.10 -22.25 2.18
CA LYS A 32 -1.34 -22.65 1.54
C LYS A 32 -1.86 -21.36 0.96
N THR A 33 -1.70 -21.19 -0.35
CA THR A 33 -2.41 -20.13 -1.06
C THR A 33 -3.85 -20.20 -0.58
N SER A 34 -4.35 -19.09 -0.04
CA SER A 34 -5.77 -18.97 0.28
C SER A 34 -6.51 -19.42 -0.96
N LYS A 35 -7.48 -20.34 -0.78
CA LYS A 35 -8.28 -20.90 -1.87
C LYS A 35 -8.55 -19.75 -2.84
N SER A 36 -8.11 -19.89 -4.09
CA SER A 36 -8.35 -18.85 -5.09
C SER A 36 -9.83 -18.56 -5.02
N PHE A 37 -10.20 -17.36 -4.56
CA PHE A 37 -11.59 -16.95 -4.67
C PHE A 37 -11.85 -17.01 -6.18
N GLN A 38 -12.64 -18.01 -6.60
CA GLN A 38 -13.29 -17.95 -7.91
C GLN A 38 -14.29 -16.81 -7.76
N LEU A 39 -13.79 -15.58 -7.87
CA LEU A 39 -14.64 -14.43 -8.08
C LEU A 39 -15.41 -14.75 -9.35
N PRO A 40 -16.75 -14.57 -9.35
CA PRO A 40 -17.50 -14.72 -10.58
C PRO A 40 -16.84 -13.81 -11.62
N PHE A 41 -16.64 -14.32 -12.83
CA PHE A 41 -16.16 -13.50 -13.94
C PHE A 41 -17.10 -12.31 -14.06
N VAL A 42 -16.64 -11.12 -13.69
CA VAL A 42 -17.37 -9.88 -13.89
C VAL A 42 -17.11 -9.47 -15.33
N PRO A 43 -18.11 -9.53 -16.23
CA PRO A 43 -17.94 -9.08 -17.60
C PRO A 43 -17.37 -7.66 -17.63
N ILE A 44 -16.51 -7.38 -18.61
CA ILE A 44 -15.83 -6.08 -18.77
C ILE A 44 -16.84 -4.91 -18.79
N ILE A 45 -18.09 -5.15 -19.22
CA ILE A 45 -19.18 -4.16 -19.19
C ILE A 45 -19.55 -3.65 -17.78
N PHE A 46 -19.31 -4.44 -16.73
CA PHE A 46 -19.56 -4.06 -15.34
C PHE A 46 -18.29 -3.57 -14.64
N GLN A 47 -17.13 -3.63 -15.30
CA GLN A 47 -15.94 -3.00 -14.76
C GLN A 47 -16.12 -1.49 -14.84
N PRO A 48 -15.77 -0.75 -13.77
CA PRO A 48 -15.78 0.70 -13.84
C PRO A 48 -14.85 1.10 -14.97
N LYS A 49 -15.38 1.84 -15.96
CA LYS A 49 -14.52 2.45 -16.98
C LYS A 49 -13.55 3.34 -16.23
N THR A 50 -12.26 3.06 -16.34
CA THR A 50 -11.22 3.99 -15.90
C THR A 50 -11.36 5.21 -16.79
N THR A 51 -12.18 6.18 -16.40
CA THR A 51 -12.13 7.51 -16.97
C THR A 51 -10.73 8.00 -16.66
N VAL A 52 -9.86 8.02 -17.66
CA VAL A 52 -8.60 8.75 -17.53
C VAL A 52 -9.04 10.18 -17.23
N PRO A 53 -8.83 10.71 -16.01
CA PRO A 53 -9.21 12.08 -15.73
C PRO A 53 -8.49 12.95 -16.76
N ASN A 54 -9.21 13.86 -17.42
CA ASN A 54 -8.61 14.78 -18.36
C ASN A 54 -7.69 15.73 -17.57
N LEU A 55 -6.43 15.33 -17.42
CA LEU A 55 -5.46 16.04 -16.59
C LEU A 55 -5.27 17.49 -17.07
N GLN A 56 -5.49 17.76 -18.35
CA GLN A 56 -5.41 19.11 -18.89
C GLN A 56 -6.50 20.03 -18.32
N GLU A 57 -7.74 19.57 -18.23
CA GLU A 57 -8.84 20.35 -17.64
C GLU A 57 -8.59 20.63 -16.15
N ALA A 58 -8.02 19.67 -15.42
CA ALA A 58 -7.64 19.88 -14.03
C ALA A 58 -6.52 20.93 -13.91
N ILE A 59 -5.50 20.86 -14.77
CA ILE A 59 -4.40 21.84 -14.80
C ILE A 59 -4.94 23.24 -15.12
N ASP A 60 -5.78 23.37 -16.16
CA ASP A 60 -6.36 24.66 -16.59
C ASP A 60 -7.21 25.27 -15.47
N TYR A 61 -8.00 24.45 -14.77
CA TYR A 61 -8.77 24.88 -13.60
C TYR A 61 -7.87 25.46 -12.51
N PHE A 62 -6.82 24.74 -12.09
CA PHE A 62 -5.93 25.24 -11.04
C PHE A 62 -5.13 26.47 -11.47
N GLN A 63 -4.73 26.57 -12.75
CA GLN A 63 -4.09 27.77 -13.28
C GLN A 63 -5.02 28.98 -13.20
N SER A 64 -6.28 28.84 -13.61
CA SER A 64 -7.26 29.92 -13.55
C SER A 64 -7.53 30.42 -12.12
N LEU A 65 -7.59 29.49 -11.15
CA LEU A 65 -7.72 29.85 -9.74
C LEU A 65 -6.54 30.70 -9.28
N TYR A 66 -5.31 30.24 -9.55
CA TYR A 66 -4.09 30.94 -9.16
C TYR A 66 -4.02 32.34 -9.77
N SER A 67 -4.28 32.47 -11.08
CA SER A 67 -4.33 33.78 -11.74
C SER A 67 -5.37 34.70 -11.12
N SER A 68 -6.55 34.19 -10.75
CA SER A 68 -7.60 35.00 -10.12
C SER A 68 -7.23 35.48 -8.72
N GLU A 69 -6.42 34.72 -7.98
CA GLU A 69 -5.92 35.13 -6.67
C GLU A 69 -4.85 36.20 -6.81
N LEU A 70 -3.95 36.05 -7.78
CA LEU A 70 -2.88 37.00 -8.06
C LEU A 70 -3.44 38.38 -8.48
N GLU A 71 -4.45 38.41 -9.35
CA GLU A 71 -5.13 39.67 -9.72
C GLU A 71 -5.84 40.35 -8.53
N LYS A 72 -6.27 39.59 -7.52
CA LYS A 72 -6.88 40.15 -6.31
C LYS A 72 -5.83 40.76 -5.40
N GLU A 73 -4.67 40.11 -5.28
CA GLU A 73 -3.55 40.63 -4.49
C GLU A 73 -3.01 41.94 -5.10
N GLU A 74 -2.85 42.01 -6.42
CA GLU A 74 -2.42 43.23 -7.12
C GLU A 74 -3.38 44.41 -6.88
N LYS A 75 -4.70 44.17 -6.97
CA LYS A 75 -5.72 45.20 -6.67
C LYS A 75 -5.68 45.68 -5.22
N LEU A 76 -5.42 44.78 -4.28
CA LEU A 76 -5.28 45.13 -2.86
C LEU A 76 -4.00 45.94 -2.58
N GLU A 77 -2.93 45.75 -3.36
CA GLU A 77 -1.73 46.59 -3.26
C GLU A 77 -1.92 47.97 -3.90
N GLU A 78 -2.62 48.06 -5.02
CA GLU A 78 -2.96 49.34 -5.66
C GLU A 78 -3.87 50.22 -4.78
N GLU A 79 -4.83 49.63 -4.07
CA GLU A 79 -5.69 50.34 -3.12
C GLU A 79 -4.93 50.85 -1.89
N LYS A 80 -3.89 50.13 -1.44
CA LYS A 80 -3.03 50.56 -0.32
C LYS A 80 -2.05 51.68 -0.70
N ASN A 81 -1.61 51.72 -1.96
CA ASN A 81 -0.67 52.73 -2.44
C ASN A 81 -1.35 54.05 -2.85
N ASN A 82 -2.66 54.05 -3.08
CA ASN A 82 -3.46 55.23 -3.43
C ASN A 82 -4.28 55.82 -2.25
N GLY A 83 -4.03 55.36 -1.03
CA GLY A 83 -4.67 55.83 0.22
C GLY A 83 -3.80 56.74 1.06
#